data_AF-A0A0F9EJN5-F1
#
_entry.id   AF-A0A0F9EJN5-F1
#
_cell.length_a   1.000
_cell.length_b   1.000
_cell.length_c   1.000
_cell.angle_alpha   90.00
_cell.angle_beta   90.00
_cell.angle_gamma   90.00
#
_symmetry.space_group_name_H-M   'P 1'
#
loop_
_entity.id
_entity.type
_entity.pdbx_description
1 polymer ?
#
loop_
_entity_poly.entity_id
_entity_poly.type
_entity_poly.pdbx_seq_one_letter_code
_entity_poly.pdbx_strand_id
1 'polypeptide(L)'
;NAWSVYAGMAMSAATTVYVGGTEERPYWGDYSGFVYRGDTGTDDFPLNSSTAINAFFYSNWKNYGDLSDKKGVSHLVLYHQISDTILTFSYSYDFNSGDQFNQTIDISTSGDKYGTAKYGTAKYATSGGAVKRKDLTSRGYVVRFKFTNTVASETLQIDGFGTTPHLETVQ
;
A
#
# COMPACT_ATOMS: atom_id res chain seq x y z
N ASN A 1 -3.73 -3.50 14.57
CA ASN A 1 -4.18 -2.13 14.88
C ASN A 1 -3.11 -1.12 14.58
N ALA A 2 -3.20 -0.45 13.43
CA ALA A 2 -2.30 0.65 13.08
C ALA A 2 -2.85 1.95 13.67
N TRP A 3 -2.09 2.56 14.57
CA TRP A 3 -2.44 3.76 15.35
C TRP A 3 -2.61 5.02 14.49
N SER A 4 -2.35 4.94 13.18
CA SER A 4 -2.37 6.04 12.22
C SER A 4 -3.75 6.37 11.65
N VAL A 5 -4.80 5.60 11.97
CA VAL A 5 -6.17 5.81 11.47
C VAL A 5 -7.03 6.64 12.43
N TYR A 6 -6.65 6.72 13.71
CA TYR A 6 -7.43 7.46 14.69
C TYR A 6 -7.05 8.95 14.71
N ALA A 7 -7.79 9.77 13.95
CA ALA A 7 -7.85 11.20 14.20
C ALA A 7 -8.70 11.46 15.45
N GLY A 8 -8.05 11.69 16.60
CA GLY A 8 -8.74 12.12 17.82
C GLY A 8 -9.01 11.03 18.86
N MET A 9 -8.06 10.10 19.11
CA MET A 9 -8.09 9.39 20.40
C MET A 9 -7.79 10.41 21.50
N ALA A 10 -8.83 10.89 22.16
CA ALA A 10 -8.73 11.78 23.32
C ALA A 10 -8.31 10.97 24.56
N MET A 11 -7.13 10.33 24.46
CA MET A 11 -6.61 9.42 25.45
C MET A 11 -6.26 10.18 26.72
N SER A 12 -6.98 9.89 27.80
CA SER A 12 -6.75 10.48 29.12
C SER A 12 -5.69 9.71 29.92
N ALA A 13 -5.59 8.40 29.68
CA ALA A 13 -4.60 7.52 30.28
C ALA A 13 -4.36 6.28 29.41
N ALA A 14 -3.14 5.76 29.44
CA ALA A 14 -2.78 4.47 28.86
C ALA A 14 -2.06 3.63 29.90
N THR A 15 -2.32 2.33 29.90
CA THR A 15 -1.60 1.38 30.75
C THR A 15 -1.51 0.05 30.04
N THR A 16 -0.48 -0.71 30.38
CA THR A 16 -0.37 -2.09 29.96
C THR A 16 -0.60 -2.98 31.18
N VAL A 17 -1.42 -4.01 31.02
CA VAL A 17 -1.78 -4.93 32.11
C VAL A 17 -1.38 -6.35 31.72
N TYR A 18 -0.71 -7.06 32.62
CA TYR A 18 -0.44 -8.48 32.46
C TYR A 18 -1.68 -9.29 32.85
N VAL A 19 -2.25 -10.02 31.89
CA VAL A 19 -3.35 -10.96 32.16
C VAL A 19 -2.79 -12.38 32.20
N GLY A 20 -3.13 -13.12 33.26
CA GLY A 20 -2.59 -14.46 33.48
C GLY A 20 -1.08 -14.51 33.76
N GLY A 21 -0.44 -13.36 34.02
CA GLY A 21 1.01 -13.28 34.31
C GLY A 21 1.93 -13.41 33.09
N THR A 22 1.39 -13.62 31.89
CA THR A 22 2.17 -13.87 30.67
C THR A 22 1.76 -13.00 29.48
N GLU A 23 0.51 -12.53 29.43
CA GLU A 23 0.02 -11.75 28.29
C GLU A 23 0.01 -10.26 28.60
N GLU A 24 0.85 -9.51 27.91
CA GLU A 24 0.91 -8.05 28.00
C GLU A 24 -0.20 -7.43 27.15
N ARG A 25 -1.18 -6.78 27.79
CA ARG A 25 -2.35 -6.22 27.10
C ARG A 25 -2.40 -4.69 27.23
N PRO A 26 -2.36 -3.93 26.12
CA PRO A 26 -2.51 -2.48 26.16
C PRO A 26 -3.97 -2.06 26.36
N TYR A 27 -4.18 -1.13 27.28
CA TYR A 27 -5.46 -0.50 27.57
C TYR A 27 -5.32 1.03 27.54
N TRP A 28 -6.39 1.72 27.17
CA TRP A 28 -6.48 3.17 27.31
C TRP A 28 -7.87 3.63 27.69
N GLY A 29 -7.94 4.77 28.38
CA GLY A 29 -9.19 5.46 28.71
C GLY A 29 -9.37 6.71 27.86
N ASP A 30 -10.62 7.10 27.62
CA ASP A 30 -10.97 8.39 27.02
C ASP A 30 -11.67 9.31 28.05
N TYR A 31 -11.96 10.55 27.65
CA TYR A 31 -12.71 11.50 28.48
C TYR A 31 -14.22 11.19 28.57
N SER A 32 -14.72 10.24 27.80
CA SER A 32 -16.10 9.77 27.84
C SER A 32 -16.32 8.68 28.91
N GLY A 33 -15.25 8.24 29.58
CA GLY A 33 -15.29 7.26 30.66
C GLY A 33 -15.24 5.81 30.20
N PHE A 34 -14.91 5.56 28.93
CA PHE A 34 -14.74 4.20 28.41
C PHE A 34 -13.28 3.76 28.48
N VAL A 35 -13.08 2.46 28.72
CA VAL A 35 -11.77 1.80 28.67
C VAL A 35 -11.75 0.85 27.48
N TYR A 36 -10.72 0.99 26.65
CA TYR A 36 -10.54 0.25 25.40
C TYR A 36 -9.36 -0.70 25.54
N ARG A 37 -9.49 -1.90 24.95
CA ARG A 37 -8.39 -2.88 24.84
C ARG A 37 -7.83 -2.83 23.42
N GLY A 38 -6.53 -2.60 23.28
CA GLY A 38 -5.90 -2.39 21.98
C GLY A 38 -5.49 -3.61 21.18
N ASP A 39 -5.68 -4.79 21.74
CA ASP A 39 -5.07 -6.04 21.29
C ASP A 39 -6.10 -7.11 20.89
N THR A 40 -7.40 -6.82 20.94
CA THR A 40 -8.41 -7.81 20.52
C THR A 40 -9.43 -7.26 19.56
N GLY A 41 -9.65 -8.04 18.49
CA GLY A 41 -10.71 -7.84 17.51
C GLY A 41 -10.17 -7.51 16.11
N THR A 42 -11.04 -7.73 15.13
CA THR A 42 -10.91 -7.19 13.75
C THR A 42 -11.66 -5.86 13.59
N ASP A 43 -12.39 -5.44 14.63
CA ASP A 43 -13.41 -4.40 14.57
C ASP A 43 -13.04 -3.26 15.52
N ASP A 44 -13.27 -2.02 15.08
CA ASP A 44 -13.07 -0.83 15.89
C ASP A 44 -14.28 -0.63 16.83
N PHE A 45 -14.04 -0.65 18.14
CA PHE A 45 -15.04 -0.31 19.15
C PHE A 45 -15.19 1.22 19.28
N PRO A 46 -16.40 1.79 19.51
CA PRO A 46 -17.70 1.16 19.82
C PRO A 46 -18.55 0.79 18.60
N LEU A 47 -18.13 1.19 17.41
CA LEU A 47 -18.91 1.00 16.19
C LEU A 47 -19.00 -0.48 15.78
N ASN A 48 -18.14 -1.35 16.31
CA ASN A 48 -18.02 -2.77 15.95
C ASN A 48 -17.95 -2.95 14.42
N SER A 49 -17.23 -2.03 13.77
CA SER A 49 -17.04 -2.05 12.33
C SER A 49 -15.58 -2.29 12.02
N SER A 50 -15.31 -3.31 11.21
CA SER A 50 -14.02 -3.46 10.55
C SER A 50 -13.98 -2.50 9.35
N THR A 51 -13.16 -1.45 9.43
CA THR A 51 -12.91 -0.60 8.26
C THR A 51 -11.56 -0.94 7.65
N ALA A 52 -11.50 -1.01 6.33
CA ALA A 52 -10.24 -1.24 5.65
C ALA A 52 -9.28 -0.08 5.94
N ILE A 53 -8.06 -0.41 6.37
CA ILE A 53 -7.00 0.58 6.49
C ILE A 53 -6.55 0.95 5.06
N ASN A 54 -6.68 2.23 4.71
CA ASN A 54 -6.20 2.74 3.43
C ASN A 54 -4.67 2.77 3.43
N ALA A 55 -4.05 1.73 2.88
CA ALA A 55 -2.62 1.67 2.69
C ALA A 55 -2.25 2.39 1.39
N PHE A 56 -1.33 3.36 1.47
CA PHE A 56 -0.81 4.03 0.29
C PHE A 56 0.70 4.28 0.40
N PHE A 57 1.37 4.22 -0.75
CA PHE A 57 2.76 4.62 -0.90
C PHE A 57 2.86 5.65 -2.03
N TYR A 58 3.43 6.82 -1.72
CA TYR A 58 3.85 7.78 -2.71
C TYR A 58 5.37 7.71 -2.88
N SER A 59 5.81 7.62 -4.13
CA SER A 59 7.19 7.94 -4.45
C SER A 59 7.46 9.44 -4.30
N ASN A 60 8.73 9.82 -4.21
CA ASN A 60 9.13 11.19 -4.43
C ASN A 60 8.82 11.63 -5.87
N TRP A 61 8.78 12.94 -6.10
CA TRP A 61 8.78 13.46 -7.47
C TRP A 61 10.11 13.10 -8.14
N LYS A 62 10.03 12.34 -9.22
CA LYS A 62 11.19 11.95 -10.03
C LYS A 62 11.38 12.94 -11.16
N ASN A 63 12.57 13.51 -11.23
CA ASN A 63 13.08 14.15 -12.45
C ASN A 63 14.04 13.18 -13.14
N TYR A 64 14.22 13.34 -14.45
CA TYR A 64 15.12 12.46 -15.23
C TYR A 64 16.27 13.25 -15.86
N GLY A 65 16.83 14.20 -15.12
CA GLY A 65 18.07 14.89 -15.48
C GLY A 65 17.96 15.95 -16.58
N ASP A 66 16.76 16.48 -16.85
CA ASP A 66 16.55 17.62 -17.74
C ASP A 66 15.37 18.45 -17.23
N LEU A 67 15.57 19.76 -17.08
CA LEU A 67 14.54 20.68 -16.57
C LEU A 67 13.80 21.41 -17.71
N SER A 68 14.41 21.52 -18.87
CA SER A 68 13.85 22.22 -20.04
C SER A 68 12.92 21.34 -20.85
N ASP A 69 13.16 20.04 -20.85
CA ASP A 69 12.44 19.10 -21.70
C ASP A 69 11.41 18.27 -20.93
N LYS A 70 10.22 18.15 -21.51
CA LYS A 70 9.18 17.24 -21.02
C LYS A 70 9.52 15.82 -21.43
N LYS A 71 9.50 14.90 -20.46
CA LYS A 71 9.77 13.48 -20.67
C LYS A 71 8.50 12.66 -20.45
N GLY A 72 8.27 11.72 -21.35
CA GLY A 72 7.27 10.68 -21.19
C GLY A 72 7.89 9.49 -20.46
N VAL A 73 7.15 8.86 -19.55
CA VAL A 73 7.52 7.53 -19.07
C VAL A 73 6.69 6.54 -19.88
N SER A 74 7.33 5.61 -20.60
CA SER A 74 6.59 4.69 -21.46
C SER A 74 5.89 3.59 -20.67
N HIS A 75 6.60 3.04 -19.67
CA HIS A 75 6.06 1.99 -18.82
C HIS A 75 6.69 2.02 -17.43
N LEU A 76 5.90 1.54 -16.48
CA LEU A 76 6.31 1.14 -15.14
C LEU A 76 6.53 -0.36 -15.12
N VAL A 77 7.64 -0.79 -14.52
CA VAL A 77 7.92 -2.19 -14.18
C VAL A 77 7.89 -2.31 -12.67
N LEU A 78 6.95 -3.08 -12.13
CA LEU A 78 6.78 -3.35 -10.70
C LEU A 78 7.30 -4.75 -10.37
N TYR A 79 8.08 -4.87 -9.29
CA TYR A 79 8.56 -6.12 -8.75
C TYR A 79 7.94 -6.37 -7.37
N HIS A 80 7.38 -7.56 -7.18
CA HIS A 80 6.80 -8.03 -5.92
C HIS A 80 7.06 -9.52 -5.71
N GLN A 81 7.31 -9.96 -4.49
CA GLN A 81 7.60 -11.36 -4.17
C GLN A 81 6.35 -12.18 -3.84
N ILE A 82 5.61 -11.83 -2.79
CA ILE A 82 4.42 -12.57 -2.35
C ILE A 82 3.35 -11.56 -1.97
N SER A 83 2.37 -11.38 -2.83
CA SER A 83 1.19 -10.57 -2.53
C SER A 83 0.01 -11.14 -3.30
N ASP A 84 -1.17 -11.09 -2.68
CA ASP A 84 -2.41 -11.52 -3.28
C ASP A 84 -3.41 -10.37 -3.18
N THR A 85 -3.32 -9.42 -4.11
CA THR A 85 -3.96 -8.12 -4.00
C THR A 85 -4.16 -7.47 -5.36
N ILE A 86 -5.22 -6.68 -5.48
CA ILE A 86 -5.47 -5.82 -6.63
C ILE A 86 -5.19 -4.38 -6.22
N LEU A 87 -4.11 -3.80 -6.75
CA LEU A 87 -3.69 -2.44 -6.41
C LEU A 87 -4.27 -1.40 -7.35
N THR A 88 -4.59 -0.24 -6.77
CA THR A 88 -4.76 0.99 -7.54
C THR A 88 -3.40 1.67 -7.70
N PHE A 89 -2.92 1.73 -8.92
CA PHE A 89 -1.73 2.47 -9.30
C PHE A 89 -2.11 3.79 -9.94
N SER A 90 -1.54 4.88 -9.44
CA SER A 90 -1.81 6.23 -9.91
C SER A 90 -0.52 6.95 -10.22
N TYR A 91 -0.58 7.89 -11.17
CA TYR A 91 0.55 8.76 -11.46
C TYR A 91 0.11 10.17 -11.83
N SER A 92 1.01 11.11 -11.56
CA SER A 92 0.81 12.54 -11.76
C SER A 92 2.09 13.18 -12.27
N TYR A 93 1.94 14.19 -13.13
CA TYR A 93 3.01 15.03 -13.65
C TYR A 93 2.94 16.43 -13.05
N ASP A 94 4.07 17.13 -13.06
CA ASP A 94 4.17 18.59 -12.84
C ASP A 94 3.51 19.10 -11.56
N PHE A 95 3.76 18.43 -10.44
CA PHE A 95 3.26 18.83 -9.11
C PHE A 95 1.74 18.93 -9.01
N ASN A 96 1.00 18.20 -9.86
CA ASN A 96 -0.45 18.17 -9.75
C ASN A 96 -0.89 17.66 -8.36
N SER A 97 -1.86 18.35 -7.76
CA SER A 97 -2.40 18.04 -6.44
C SER A 97 -3.20 16.74 -6.42
N GLY A 98 -3.71 16.30 -7.58
CA GLY A 98 -4.49 15.07 -7.74
C GLY A 98 -3.79 13.95 -8.49
N ASP A 99 -4.35 12.74 -8.37
CA ASP A 99 -3.99 11.58 -9.18
C ASP A 99 -4.57 11.77 -10.59
N GLN A 100 -3.73 12.21 -11.54
CA GLN A 100 -4.18 12.54 -12.90
C GLN A 100 -4.60 11.30 -13.69
N PHE A 101 -3.90 10.19 -13.46
CA PHE A 101 -4.12 8.94 -14.15
C PHE A 101 -4.17 7.81 -13.12
N ASN A 102 -5.10 6.89 -13.32
CA ASN A 102 -5.33 5.75 -12.43
C ASN A 102 -5.48 4.48 -13.26
N GLN A 103 -4.85 3.41 -12.82
CA GLN A 103 -4.91 2.09 -13.43
C GLN A 103 -4.89 1.02 -12.34
N THR A 104 -5.47 -0.14 -12.62
CA THR A 104 -5.41 -1.28 -11.73
C THR A 104 -4.21 -2.16 -12.06
N ILE A 105 -3.46 -2.59 -11.05
CA ILE A 105 -2.41 -3.62 -11.15
C ILE A 105 -2.83 -4.82 -10.34
N ASP A 106 -3.13 -5.91 -11.05
CA ASP A 106 -3.34 -7.20 -10.42
C ASP A 106 -1.97 -7.84 -10.10
N ILE A 107 -1.62 -7.87 -8.82
CA ILE A 107 -0.43 -8.55 -8.29
C ILE A 107 -0.80 -9.90 -7.65
N SER A 108 -2.01 -10.40 -7.84
CA SER A 108 -2.42 -11.72 -7.34
C SER A 108 -1.51 -12.82 -7.87
N THR A 109 -1.13 -13.72 -6.96
CA THR A 109 -0.45 -14.96 -7.33
C THR A 109 -1.49 -15.97 -7.79
N SER A 110 -1.73 -16.05 -9.09
CA SER A 110 -2.54 -17.12 -9.67
C SER A 110 -1.65 -18.32 -10.08
N GLY A 111 -1.97 -19.50 -9.53
CA GLY A 111 -1.51 -20.80 -10.04
C GLY A 111 -0.47 -21.55 -9.21
N ASP A 112 -0.80 -22.78 -8.82
CA ASP A 112 0.18 -23.81 -8.44
C ASP A 112 0.86 -24.33 -9.72
N LYS A 113 2.21 -24.25 -9.90
CA LYS A 113 2.84 -24.95 -11.06
C LYS A 113 2.81 -26.48 -10.92
N TYR A 114 2.70 -27.00 -9.70
CA TYR A 114 2.84 -28.43 -9.43
C TYR A 114 1.85 -28.92 -8.36
N GLY A 115 0.57 -28.55 -8.48
CA GLY A 115 -0.54 -29.16 -7.72
C GLY A 115 -0.53 -29.01 -6.18
N THR A 116 0.55 -28.53 -5.56
CA THR A 116 0.67 -28.31 -4.11
C THR A 116 1.91 -27.45 -3.78
N ALA A 117 2.06 -26.26 -4.37
CA ALA A 117 3.22 -25.40 -4.10
C ALA A 117 3.02 -24.56 -2.82
N LYS A 118 2.78 -25.23 -1.68
CA LYS A 118 2.66 -24.60 -0.35
C LYS A 118 3.78 -25.08 0.56
N TYR A 119 4.42 -24.17 1.30
CA TYR A 119 5.18 -24.52 2.50
C TYR A 119 4.46 -23.93 3.71
N GLY A 120 3.91 -24.79 4.56
CA GLY A 120 2.92 -24.38 5.55
C GLY A 120 1.65 -23.86 4.87
N THR A 121 1.23 -22.64 5.23
CA THR A 121 0.03 -21.97 4.68
C THR A 121 0.33 -21.04 3.52
N ALA A 122 1.59 -20.69 3.26
CA ALA A 122 1.98 -19.75 2.22
C ALA A 122 2.17 -20.46 0.87
N LYS A 123 1.58 -19.89 -0.20
CA LYS A 123 1.83 -20.29 -1.59
C LYS A 123 3.13 -19.65 -2.06
N TYR A 124 4.05 -20.43 -2.62
CA TYR A 124 5.23 -19.85 -3.27
C TYR A 124 4.85 -19.23 -4.62
N ALA A 125 5.34 -18.03 -4.89
CA ALA A 125 5.42 -17.51 -6.26
C ALA A 125 6.39 -18.41 -7.04
N THR A 126 5.92 -18.99 -8.15
CA THR A 126 6.54 -20.13 -8.84
C THR A 126 7.75 -19.80 -9.72
N SER A 127 8.37 -18.65 -9.46
CA SER A 127 9.69 -18.19 -9.87
C SER A 127 9.85 -16.77 -9.33
N GLY A 128 11.03 -16.42 -8.82
CA GLY A 128 11.31 -15.19 -8.08
C GLY A 128 10.56 -13.96 -8.58
N GLY A 129 9.81 -13.34 -7.67
CA GLY A 129 8.95 -12.16 -7.82
C GLY A 129 8.30 -11.91 -9.18
N ALA A 130 6.97 -11.93 -9.23
CA ALA A 130 6.27 -11.62 -10.46
C ALA A 130 6.51 -10.15 -10.85
N VAL A 131 7.06 -9.95 -12.04
CA VAL A 131 7.22 -8.62 -12.62
C VAL A 131 5.91 -8.24 -13.31
N LYS A 132 5.33 -7.10 -12.92
CA LYS A 132 4.16 -6.53 -13.60
C LYS A 132 4.57 -5.30 -14.38
N ARG A 133 4.10 -5.20 -15.62
CA ARG A 133 4.30 -4.02 -16.47
C ARG A 133 2.97 -3.26 -16.62
N LYS A 134 3.04 -1.93 -16.54
CA LYS A 134 1.94 -1.04 -16.90
C LYS A 134 2.42 0.05 -17.83
N ASP A 135 1.75 0.18 -18.95
CA ASP A 135 2.05 1.25 -19.91
C ASP A 135 1.42 2.55 -19.42
N LEU A 136 2.21 3.62 -19.50
CA LEU A 136 1.82 4.95 -19.07
C LEU A 136 1.67 5.84 -20.28
N THR A 137 0.86 6.86 -20.12
CA THR A 137 0.61 7.87 -21.14
C THR A 137 0.90 9.25 -20.58
N SER A 138 1.07 10.23 -21.47
CA SER A 138 1.41 11.61 -21.15
C SER A 138 2.87 11.83 -20.75
N ARG A 139 3.21 13.11 -20.60
CA ARG A 139 4.56 13.63 -20.35
C ARG A 139 4.53 14.83 -19.41
N GLY A 140 5.66 15.09 -18.77
CA GLY A 140 5.87 16.26 -17.92
C GLY A 140 7.35 16.44 -17.59
N TYR A 141 7.67 17.44 -16.77
CA TYR A 141 9.03 17.70 -16.28
C TYR A 141 9.38 16.77 -15.11
N VAL A 142 8.40 16.49 -14.26
CA VAL A 142 8.52 15.58 -13.12
C VAL A 142 7.33 14.65 -13.06
N VAL A 143 7.53 13.44 -12.53
CA VAL A 143 6.47 12.44 -12.36
C VAL A 143 6.50 11.88 -10.95
N ARG A 144 5.32 11.58 -10.40
CA ARG A 144 5.16 10.89 -9.13
C ARG A 144 4.20 9.72 -9.28
N PHE A 145 4.57 8.61 -8.68
CA PHE A 145 3.80 7.36 -8.64
C PHE A 145 3.21 7.13 -7.26
N LYS A 146 1.98 6.60 -7.23
CA LYS A 146 1.23 6.22 -6.04
C LYS A 146 0.71 4.79 -6.20
N PHE A 147 0.77 4.02 -5.13
CA PHE A 147 0.16 2.70 -5.04
C PHE A 147 -0.77 2.70 -3.85
N THR A 148 -2.01 2.23 -4.03
CA THR A 148 -3.05 2.26 -3.00
C THR A 148 -3.75 0.92 -2.93
N ASN A 149 -4.03 0.48 -1.70
CA ASN A 149 -4.96 -0.60 -1.40
C ASN A 149 -5.93 -0.13 -0.31
N THR A 150 -7.23 -0.34 -0.55
CA THR A 150 -8.32 0.02 0.36
C THR A 150 -9.17 -1.20 0.75
N VAL A 151 -8.69 -2.42 0.49
CA VAL A 151 -9.40 -3.67 0.80
C VAL A 151 -8.84 -4.27 2.09
N ALA A 152 -9.73 -4.54 3.06
CA ALA A 152 -9.34 -4.92 4.43
C ALA A 152 -8.59 -6.27 4.54
N SER A 153 -8.80 -7.17 3.59
CA SER A 153 -8.28 -8.55 3.62
C SER A 153 -7.05 -8.76 2.72
N GLU A 154 -6.48 -7.67 2.18
CA GLU A 154 -5.46 -7.72 1.14
C GLU A 154 -4.13 -7.14 1.65
N THR A 155 -3.04 -7.90 1.49
CA THR A 155 -1.69 -7.46 1.90
C THR A 155 -0.93 -6.89 0.71
N LEU A 156 -0.50 -5.64 0.84
CA LEU A 156 0.32 -4.95 -0.16
C LEU A 156 1.82 -5.16 0.14
N GLN A 157 2.55 -5.77 -0.80
CA GLN A 157 4.02 -5.78 -0.82
C GLN A 157 4.55 -5.24 -2.16
N ILE A 158 5.40 -4.21 -2.10
CA ILE A 158 6.14 -3.66 -3.23
C ILE A 158 7.62 -3.72 -2.87
N ASP A 159 8.39 -4.53 -3.58
CA ASP A 159 9.82 -4.68 -3.33
C ASP A 159 10.65 -3.70 -4.15
N GLY A 160 10.13 -3.28 -5.30
CA GLY A 160 10.76 -2.26 -6.12
C GLY A 160 9.96 -1.93 -7.37
N PHE A 161 10.27 -0.80 -7.99
CA PHE A 161 9.75 -0.45 -9.29
C PHE A 161 10.78 0.32 -10.13
N GLY A 162 10.79 0.04 -11.42
CA GLY A 162 11.60 0.68 -12.43
C GLY A 162 10.76 1.46 -13.43
N THR A 163 11.35 2.49 -14.03
CA THR A 163 10.71 3.38 -15.00
C THR A 163 11.70 3.70 -16.09
N THR A 164 11.28 3.68 -17.35
CA THR A 164 12.10 4.07 -18.48
C THR A 164 11.60 5.39 -19.06
N PRO A 165 12.21 6.54 -18.70
CA PRO A 165 11.88 7.81 -19.31
C PRO A 165 12.41 7.85 -20.74
N HIS A 166 11.67 8.51 -21.63
CA HIS A 166 12.11 8.83 -22.97
C HIS A 166 11.76 10.28 -23.28
N LEU A 167 12.55 10.88 -24.17
CA LEU A 167 12.23 12.18 -24.72
C LEU A 167 11.10 11.97 -25.74
N GLU A 168 9.92 12.51 -25.46
CA GLU A 168 8.87 12.60 -26.47
C GLU A 168 9.07 13.90 -27.25
N THR A 169 9.80 13.79 -28.36
CA THR A 169 9.81 14.84 -29.38
C THR A 169 8.42 14.93 -29.98
N VAL A 170 7.83 16.13 -29.95
CA VAL A 170 6.56 16.43 -30.63
C VAL A 170 6.73 16.07 -32.10
N GLN A 171 5.87 15.19 -32.61
CA GLN A 171 5.70 15.06 -34.05
C GLN A 171 4.71 16.11 -34.55
#